data_AF-A0A8I0HEF6-F1
#
_entry.id   AF-A0A8I0HEF6-F1
#
_cell.length_a   1.000
_cell.length_b   1.000
_cell.length_c   1.000
_cell.angle_alpha   90.00
_cell.angle_beta   90.00
_cell.angle_gamma   90.00
#
_symmetry.space_group_name_H-M   'P 1'
#
loop_
_entity.id
_entity.type
_entity.pdbx_description
1 polymer ?
#
loop_
_entity_poly.entity_id
_entity_poly.type
_entity_poly.pdbx_seq_one_letter_code
_entity_poly.pdbx_strand_id
1 'polypeptide(L)' 'PTFILFVNEEALMHFAYQRYLENYFRKTFDFTGTPIRFILREKTKEDK' A
#
# COMPACT_ATOMS: atom_id res chain seq x y z
N PRO A 1 2.44 -11.26 -2.72
CA PRO A 1 1.11 -10.74 -3.16
C PRO A 1 1.15 -9.26 -3.52
N THR A 2 0.37 -8.81 -4.51
CA THR A 2 0.35 -7.41 -4.96
C THR A 2 -0.98 -6.75 -4.57
N PHE A 3 -0.91 -5.65 -3.83
CA PHE A 3 -2.06 -4.88 -3.38
C PHE A 3 -2.05 -3.50 -4.04
N ILE A 4 -3.20 -3.07 -4.54
CA ILE A 4 -3.39 -1.73 -5.10
C ILE A 4 -4.04 -0.86 -4.04
N LEU A 5 -3.36 0.21 -3.65
CA LEU A 5 -3.83 1.19 -2.68
C LEU A 5 -4.20 2.46 -3.43
N PHE A 6 -5.46 2.87 -3.33
CA PHE A 6 -5.93 4.14 -3.88
C PHE A 6 -5.71 5.25 -2.85
N VAL A 7 -4.82 6.17 -3.16
CA VAL A 7 -4.49 7.33 -2.32
C VAL A 7 -4.90 8.62 -3.02
N ASN A 8 -5.09 9.70 -2.26
CA ASN A 8 -5.45 10.99 -2.87
C ASN A 8 -4.26 11.57 -3.66
N GLU A 9 -3.07 11.53 -3.07
CA GLU A 9 -1.80 11.95 -3.68
C GLU A 9 -0.71 10.97 -3.21
N GLU A 10 0.14 10.51 -4.12
CA GLU A 10 1.24 9.59 -3.84
C GLU A 10 2.34 10.29 -3.02
N ALA A 11 2.56 11.58 -3.29
CA ALA A 11 3.56 12.39 -2.59
C ALA A 11 3.30 12.55 -1.08
N LEU A 12 2.04 12.47 -0.65
CA LEU A 12 1.67 12.51 0.77
C LEU A 12 1.96 11.17 1.48
N MET A 13 2.16 10.09 0.72
CA MET A 13 2.41 8.77 1.27
C MET A 13 3.90 8.61 1.57
N HIS A 14 4.29 8.97 2.80
CA HIS A 14 5.67 8.84 3.23
C HIS A 14 6.12 7.37 3.34
N PHE A 15 7.37 7.07 3.00
CA PHE A 15 7.92 5.70 3.01
C PHE A 15 7.76 5.00 4.36
N ALA A 16 7.81 5.75 5.47
CA ALA A 16 7.64 5.21 6.81
C ALA A 16 6.23 4.64 7.04
N TYR A 17 5.21 5.32 6.50
CA TYR A 17 3.82 4.86 6.60
C TYR A 17 3.58 3.63 5.70
N GLN A 18 4.20 3.59 4.52
CA GLN A 18 4.17 2.40 3.67
C GLN A 18 4.79 1.17 4.37
N ARG A 19 5.95 1.33 5.02
CA ARG A 19 6.60 0.27 5.81
C ARG A 19 5.76 -0.15 7.02
N TYR A 20 5.11 0.80 7.68
CA TYR A 20 4.20 0.51 8.78
C TYR A 20 3.05 -0.39 8.33
N LEU A 21 2.41 -0.06 7.20
CA LEU A 21 1.35 -0.89 6.62
C LEU A 21 1.88 -2.28 6.24
N GLU A 22 3.04 -2.38 5.58
CA GLU A 22 3.63 -3.68 5.25
C GLU A 22 3.81 -4.56 6.49
N ASN A 23 4.40 -4.01 7.55
CA ASN A 23 4.63 -4.73 8.79
C ASN A 23 3.32 -5.14 9.47
N TYR A 24 2.29 -4.30 9.41
CA TYR A 24 0.97 -4.64 9.94
C TYR A 24 0.34 -5.79 9.17
N PHE A 25 0.36 -5.74 7.83
CA PHE A 25 -0.15 -6.83 6.98
C PHE A 25 0.58 -8.16 7.24
N ARG A 26 1.91 -8.13 7.44
CA ARG A 26 2.69 -9.34 7.80
C ARG A 26 2.38 -9.89 9.19
N LYS A 27 1.89 -9.06 10.12
CA LYS A 27 1.47 -9.50 11.46
C LYS A 27 0.08 -10.12 11.43
N THR A 28 -0.83 -9.55 10.65
CA THR A 28 -2.23 -10.01 10.58
C THR A 28 -2.40 -11.23 9.68
N PHE A 29 -1.62 -11.30 8.61
CA PHE A 29 -1.67 -12.38 7.63
C PHE A 29 -0.30 -13.03 7.49
N ASP A 30 -0.28 -14.37 7.43
CA ASP A 30 0.96 -15.12 7.26
C ASP A 30 1.42 -15.07 5.80
N PHE A 31 2.25 -14.06 5.49
CA PHE A 31 2.93 -13.91 4.21
C PHE A 31 4.40 -14.35 4.27
N THR A 32 4.75 -15.25 5.19
CA THR A 32 6.11 -15.78 5.31
C THR A 32 6.58 -16.39 3.98
N GLY A 33 7.78 -16.02 3.54
CA GLY A 33 8.36 -16.48 2.27
C GLY A 33 7.82 -15.79 1.01
N THR A 34 6.83 -14.90 1.09
CA THR A 34 6.33 -14.15 -0.07
C THR A 34 6.57 -12.64 0.07
N PRO A 35 7.06 -11.96 -0.98
CA PRO A 35 7.17 -10.51 -0.99
C PRO A 35 5.79 -9.88 -1.12
N ILE A 36 5.50 -8.91 -0.25
CA ILE A 36 4.32 -8.05 -0.37
C ILE A 36 4.70 -6.87 -1.25
N ARG A 37 3.90 -6.58 -2.28
CA ARG A 37 4.08 -5.44 -3.18
C ARG A 37 2.88 -4.51 -3.02
N PHE A 38 3.13 -3.25 -2.75
CA PHE A 38 2.10 -2.21 -2.78
C PHE A 38 2.27 -1.37 -4.04
N ILE A 39 1.20 -1.23 -4.80
CA ILE A 39 1.10 -0.30 -5.92
C ILE A 39 0.20 0.84 -5.43
N LEU A 40 0.78 2.03 -5.30
CA LEU A 40 0.02 3.22 -5.02
C LEU A 40 -0.59 3.70 -6.33
N ARG A 41 -1.89 3.97 -6.33
CA ARG A 41 -2.57 4.67 -7.41
C ARG A 41 -3.21 5.90 -6.84
N GLU A 42 -2.93 7.04 -7.47
CA GLU A 42 -3.67 8.26 -7.17
C GLU A 42 -5.10 8.10 -7.69
N LYS A 43 -6.06 8.51 -6.86
CA LYS A 43 -7.45 8.55 -7.25
C LYS A 43 -7.66 9.84 -8.04
N THR A 44 -7.45 9.78 -9.36
CA THR A 44 -7.77 10.88 -10.26
C THR A 44 -9.25 11.24 -10.10
N LYS A 45 -9.55 12.53 -9.93
CA LYS A 45 -10.92 13.05 -9.70
C LYS A 45 -11.87 12.90 -10.92
N GLU A 46 -11.63 11.98 -11.84
CA GLU A 46 -12.44 11.79 -13.06
C GLU A 46 -13.58 10.78 -12.93
N ASP A 47 -13.82 10.19 -11.75
CA ASP A 47 -15.06 9.44 -11.47
C ASP A 47 -16.09 10.31 -10.72
N LYS A 48 -16.50 11.44 -11.32
CA LYS A 48 -17.71 12.18 -10.94
C LYS A 48 -18.55 12.56 -12.14
#